data_AF-A0A382D715-F1
#
_entry.id   AF-A0A382D715-F1
#
_cell.length_a   1.000
_cell.length_b   1.000
_cell.length_c   1.000
_cell.angle_alpha   90.00
_cell.angle_beta   90.00
_cell.angle_gamma   90.00
#
_symmetry.space_group_name_H-M   'P 1'
#
loop_
_entity.id
_entity.type
_entity.pdbx_description
1 polymer ?
#
loop_
_entity_poly.entity_id
_entity_poly.type
_entity_poly.pdbx_seq_one_letter_code
_entity_poly.pdbx_strand_id
1 'polypeptide(L)'
;MNFKIKVLFIFSLSLVFFLACEDEEGKDRPKELVGTWYLHEANSSLELTSKIDQTALDPFSKGTSSLSVKGNSSDILLNHMMVQYDYYSGGESIILSNRPFFDDFSDDMNFPSILLILGKDDMGEQIAYMQAMLSPDEYGIYFNISDFVYDKDNHSLQMTDTLFAMNMVTGEPDQSDYHVLYGTYQAKTINLSANTPKSFDFPPIAQDMVYNEESMTLEENGQVTMSHVDSYDGTKHDE
;
A
#
# COMPACT_ATOMS: atom_id res chain seq x y z
N MET A 1 20.45 11.49 16.87
CA MET A 1 19.37 12.28 17.50
C MET A 1 18.04 11.73 16.95
N ASN A 2 17.67 10.51 17.37
CA ASN A 2 16.67 9.67 16.71
C ASN A 2 15.43 9.46 17.59
N PHE A 3 14.68 10.55 17.80
CA PHE A 3 13.36 10.50 18.47
C PHE A 3 12.23 10.91 17.53
N LYS A 4 12.53 11.55 16.39
CA LYS A 4 11.54 11.92 15.36
C LYS A 4 11.22 10.79 14.38
N ILE A 5 12.16 9.88 14.14
CA ILE A 5 12.00 8.72 13.23
C ILE A 5 11.12 7.62 13.86
N LYS A 6 11.00 7.60 15.20
CA LYS A 6 10.19 6.60 15.92
C LYS A 6 8.68 6.85 15.86
N VAL A 7 8.22 8.03 15.42
CA VAL A 7 6.79 8.39 15.44
C VAL A 7 6.09 8.06 14.11
N LEU A 8 6.81 7.98 12.99
CA LEU A 8 6.21 7.58 11.71
C LEU A 8 6.16 6.05 11.50
N PHE A 9 6.92 5.30 12.31
CA PHE A 9 7.09 3.85 12.19
C PHE A 9 6.01 3.01 12.87
N ILE A 10 5.00 3.64 13.47
CA ILE A 10 3.79 2.93 13.95
C ILE A 10 2.74 2.81 12.81
N PHE A 11 2.92 3.50 11.67
CA PHE A 11 1.89 3.60 10.63
C PHE A 11 1.94 2.56 9.49
N SER A 12 3.10 1.97 9.17
CA SER A 12 3.19 1.09 7.97
C SER A 12 2.94 -0.40 8.22
N LEU A 13 2.77 -0.83 9.49
CA LEU A 13 2.32 -2.18 9.82
C LEU A 13 1.19 -2.22 10.88
N SER A 14 0.73 -1.07 11.38
CA SER A 14 -0.30 -1.04 12.43
C SER A 14 -1.18 0.23 12.47
N LEU A 15 -1.37 0.96 11.37
CA LEU A 15 -2.19 2.17 11.44
C LEU A 15 -2.84 2.53 10.10
N VAL A 16 -3.87 1.73 9.77
CA VAL A 16 -5.18 2.32 9.49
C VAL A 16 -6.15 1.86 10.58
N PHE A 17 -5.96 2.34 11.82
CA PHE A 17 -7.08 2.33 12.78
C PHE A 17 -8.07 3.38 12.29
N PHE A 18 -9.01 2.97 11.43
CA PHE A 18 -10.35 3.49 11.12
C PHE A 18 -10.77 2.93 9.75
N LEU A 19 -10.83 1.61 9.61
CA LEU A 19 -11.53 0.96 8.50
C LEU A 19 -12.26 -0.25 9.06
N ALA A 20 -13.57 -0.14 9.22
CA ALA A 20 -14.57 -1.19 9.39
C ALA A 20 -14.40 -2.17 10.56
N CYS A 21 -15.20 -1.96 11.59
CA CYS A 21 -15.62 -2.99 12.53
C CYS A 21 -16.88 -3.67 11.97
N GLU A 22 -16.72 -4.79 11.27
CA GLU A 22 -17.69 -5.89 11.30
C GLU A 22 -17.03 -7.13 10.67
N ASP A 23 -16.92 -8.20 11.46
CA ASP A 23 -16.64 -9.55 10.99
C ASP A 23 -17.74 -9.96 10.00
N GLU A 24 -17.62 -9.57 8.73
CA GLU A 24 -18.45 -10.15 7.69
C GLU A 24 -17.87 -11.53 7.35
N GLU A 25 -18.30 -12.52 8.11
CA GLU A 25 -18.08 -13.93 7.81
C GLU A 25 -18.44 -14.21 6.33
N GLY A 26 -17.43 -14.55 5.52
CA GLY A 26 -17.64 -15.14 4.19
C GLY A 26 -17.43 -14.26 2.95
N LYS A 27 -16.62 -13.19 2.99
CA LYS A 27 -16.26 -12.45 1.76
C LYS A 27 -15.17 -13.14 0.92
N ASP A 28 -15.33 -13.08 -0.41
CA ASP A 28 -14.29 -13.35 -1.40
C ASP A 28 -13.10 -12.41 -1.16
N ARG A 29 -11.92 -12.98 -0.90
CA ARG A 29 -10.70 -12.24 -0.56
C ARG A 29 -9.87 -11.94 -1.80
N PRO A 30 -8.90 -11.00 -1.76
CA PRO A 30 -8.08 -10.69 -2.92
C PRO A 30 -7.34 -11.95 -3.36
N LYS A 31 -7.78 -12.53 -4.48
CA LYS A 31 -7.20 -13.78 -4.98
C LYS A 31 -5.73 -13.57 -5.32
N GLU A 32 -5.34 -12.36 -5.74
CA GLU A 32 -3.96 -11.98 -6.00
C GLU A 32 -3.01 -12.11 -4.79
N LEU A 33 -3.56 -12.17 -3.56
CA LEU A 33 -2.79 -12.28 -2.32
C LEU A 33 -2.72 -13.72 -1.76
N VAL A 34 -3.49 -14.67 -2.32
CA VAL A 34 -3.55 -16.05 -1.80
C VAL A 34 -2.21 -16.75 -1.98
N GLY A 35 -1.67 -17.27 -0.88
CA GLY A 35 -0.33 -17.87 -0.85
C GLY A 35 0.43 -17.57 0.42
N THR A 36 1.69 -17.99 0.43
CA THR A 36 2.64 -17.65 1.48
C THR A 36 3.66 -16.66 0.95
N TRP A 37 3.72 -15.51 1.61
CA TRP A 37 4.67 -14.44 1.40
C TRP A 37 5.78 -14.60 2.43
N TYR A 38 7.03 -14.68 1.96
CA TYR A 38 8.21 -14.79 2.80
C TYR A 38 9.08 -13.56 2.61
N LEU A 39 9.48 -12.94 3.72
CA LEU A 39 10.43 -11.87 3.74
C LEU A 39 11.71 -12.36 4.41
N HIS A 40 12.76 -12.58 3.62
CA HIS A 40 14.03 -13.12 4.10
C HIS A 40 15.09 -12.02 4.17
N GLU A 41 15.58 -11.76 5.39
CA GLU A 41 16.68 -10.81 5.67
C GLU A 41 17.94 -11.14 4.85
N ALA A 42 18.34 -12.42 4.82
CA ALA A 42 19.66 -12.84 4.34
C ALA A 42 19.95 -12.53 2.86
N ASN A 43 18.92 -12.39 2.03
CA ASN A 43 19.06 -12.30 0.57
C ASN A 43 18.41 -11.07 -0.06
N SER A 44 17.85 -10.15 0.73
CA SER A 44 17.23 -8.93 0.17
C SER A 44 16.11 -9.25 -0.82
N SER A 45 15.39 -10.35 -0.60
CA SER A 45 14.44 -10.88 -1.56
C SER A 45 13.11 -11.19 -0.88
N LEU A 46 12.02 -10.70 -1.46
CA LEU A 46 10.68 -11.16 -1.14
C LEU A 46 10.45 -12.43 -1.96
N GLU A 47 10.11 -13.54 -1.30
CA GLU A 47 9.70 -14.76 -1.99
C GLU A 47 8.20 -14.98 -1.82
N LEU A 48 7.54 -15.31 -2.91
CA LEU A 48 6.11 -15.59 -2.92
C LEU A 48 5.88 -17.00 -3.46
N THR A 49 5.09 -17.78 -2.70
CA THR A 49 4.58 -19.07 -3.15
C THR A 49 3.05 -19.02 -3.09
N SER A 50 2.40 -18.90 -4.24
CA SER A 50 0.94 -19.05 -4.30
C SER A 50 0.53 -20.51 -4.18
N LYS A 51 -0.62 -20.80 -3.58
CA LYS A 51 -1.24 -22.14 -3.57
C LYS A 51 -2.06 -22.43 -4.82
N ILE A 52 -2.36 -21.39 -5.60
CA ILE A 52 -3.16 -21.45 -6.83
C ILE A 52 -2.39 -20.85 -7.99
N ASP A 53 -2.86 -21.13 -9.21
CA ASP A 53 -2.43 -20.34 -10.36
C ASP A 53 -3.11 -18.97 -10.27
N GLN A 54 -2.32 -17.90 -10.19
CA GLN A 54 -2.86 -16.55 -10.08
C GLN A 54 -1.99 -15.52 -10.79
N THR A 55 -2.65 -14.42 -11.13
CA THR A 55 -1.98 -13.18 -11.52
C THR A 55 -1.96 -12.28 -10.30
N ALA A 56 -0.77 -11.86 -9.88
CA ALA A 56 -0.58 -10.93 -8.78
C ALA A 56 -0.04 -9.59 -9.26
N LEU A 57 -0.04 -8.61 -8.37
CA LEU A 57 0.56 -7.29 -8.58
C LEU A 57 2.07 -7.33 -8.35
N ASP A 58 2.81 -6.61 -9.18
CA ASP A 58 4.20 -6.26 -8.89
C ASP A 58 4.22 -4.83 -8.33
N PRO A 59 4.29 -4.65 -6.99
CA PRO A 59 4.23 -3.33 -6.38
C PRO A 59 5.53 -2.53 -6.58
N PHE A 60 6.63 -3.18 -6.94
CA PHE A 60 7.95 -2.54 -7.08
C PHE A 60 8.17 -2.03 -8.51
N SER A 61 7.50 -2.63 -9.49
CA SER A 61 7.54 -2.18 -10.87
C SER A 61 6.57 -1.03 -11.16
N LYS A 62 6.96 -0.17 -12.10
CA LYS A 62 6.04 0.81 -12.68
C LYS A 62 4.90 0.11 -13.43
N GLY A 63 3.69 0.62 -13.24
CA GLY A 63 2.52 0.30 -14.05
C GLY A 63 2.73 0.59 -15.54
N THR A 64 1.87 0.01 -16.36
CA THR A 64 1.87 0.24 -17.82
C THR A 64 1.17 1.55 -18.20
N SER A 65 0.43 2.14 -17.28
CA SER A 65 -0.07 3.51 -17.31
C SER A 65 0.00 4.12 -15.91
N SER A 66 -0.36 5.40 -15.78
CA SER A 66 -0.26 6.17 -14.54
C SER A 66 -1.53 6.96 -14.25
N LEU A 67 -1.76 7.24 -12.97
CA LEU A 67 -2.76 8.22 -12.53
C LEU A 67 -2.08 9.60 -12.43
N SER A 68 -2.70 10.63 -12.98
CA SER A 68 -2.19 12.00 -12.87
C SER A 68 -2.74 12.69 -11.63
N VAL A 69 -1.85 13.37 -10.91
CA VAL A 69 -2.16 14.33 -9.86
C VAL A 69 -1.77 15.71 -10.36
N LYS A 70 -2.77 16.55 -10.61
CA LYS A 70 -2.56 17.91 -11.11
C LYS A 70 -2.91 18.94 -10.06
N GLY A 71 -1.86 19.61 -9.59
CA GLY A 71 -1.96 20.80 -8.75
C GLY A 71 -1.69 22.09 -9.52
N ASN A 72 -1.40 23.16 -8.77
CA ASN A 72 -1.15 24.49 -9.31
C ASN A 72 0.15 24.65 -10.12
N SER A 73 1.12 23.72 -10.00
CA SER A 73 2.48 23.93 -10.54
C SER A 73 3.07 22.77 -11.36
N SER A 74 2.57 21.53 -11.24
CA SER A 74 3.03 20.40 -12.09
C SER A 74 2.04 19.23 -12.10
N ASP A 75 2.15 18.39 -13.14
CA ASP A 75 1.46 17.10 -13.27
C ASP A 75 2.38 16.00 -12.72
N ILE A 76 1.99 15.38 -11.60
CA ILE A 76 2.74 14.30 -10.96
C ILE A 76 2.06 12.98 -11.32
N LEU A 77 2.84 12.03 -11.81
CA LEU A 77 2.32 10.71 -12.19
C LEU A 77 2.51 9.69 -11.07
N LEU A 78 1.42 9.09 -10.59
CA LEU A 78 1.45 7.92 -9.73
C LEU A 78 1.67 6.69 -10.62
N ASN A 79 2.83 6.04 -10.43
CA ASN A 79 3.32 5.00 -11.33
C ASN A 79 3.44 3.63 -10.65
N HIS A 80 3.24 3.53 -9.34
CA HIS A 80 3.36 2.29 -8.59
C HIS A 80 2.07 2.09 -7.81
N MET A 81 1.64 0.83 -7.70
CA MET A 81 0.43 0.46 -6.98
C MET A 81 0.66 -0.79 -6.15
N MET A 82 0.18 -0.77 -4.91
CA MET A 82 0.08 -1.95 -4.07
C MET A 82 -1.35 -2.08 -3.54
N VAL A 83 -1.78 -3.31 -3.33
CA VAL A 83 -3.02 -3.60 -2.59
C VAL A 83 -2.61 -4.03 -1.20
N GLN A 84 -3.20 -3.36 -0.21
CA GLN A 84 -3.06 -3.72 1.19
C GLN A 84 -4.34 -4.39 1.67
N TYR A 85 -4.16 -5.49 2.39
CA TYR A 85 -5.24 -6.17 3.09
C TYR A 85 -5.03 -6.02 4.59
N ASP A 86 -6.04 -5.49 5.28
CA ASP A 86 -6.06 -5.43 6.74
C ASP A 86 -6.73 -6.69 7.27
N TYR A 87 -5.94 -7.51 7.95
CA TYR A 87 -6.40 -8.78 8.50
C TYR A 87 -7.32 -8.62 9.72
N TYR A 88 -7.28 -7.48 10.41
CA TYR A 88 -8.14 -7.23 11.57
C TYR A 88 -9.54 -6.77 11.16
N SER A 89 -9.65 -5.94 10.13
CA SER A 89 -10.93 -5.43 9.64
C SER A 89 -11.50 -6.21 8.46
N GLY A 90 -10.67 -7.03 7.80
CA GLY A 90 -10.99 -7.60 6.49
C GLY A 90 -11.06 -6.54 5.38
N GLY A 91 -10.61 -5.32 5.66
CA GLY A 91 -10.60 -4.19 4.74
C GLY A 91 -9.53 -4.34 3.66
N GLU A 92 -9.84 -3.82 2.47
CA GLU A 92 -8.88 -3.69 1.37
C GLU A 92 -8.64 -2.21 1.09
N SER A 93 -7.38 -1.85 0.87
CA SER A 93 -6.98 -0.51 0.44
C SER A 93 -6.06 -0.60 -0.77
N ILE A 94 -6.21 0.35 -1.70
CA ILE A 94 -5.35 0.48 -2.87
C ILE A 94 -4.46 1.68 -2.62
N ILE A 95 -3.16 1.48 -2.70
CA ILE A 95 -2.19 2.53 -2.48
C ILE A 95 -1.48 2.80 -3.80
N LEU A 96 -1.40 4.06 -4.21
CA LEU A 96 -0.65 4.51 -5.36
C LEU A 96 0.44 5.50 -4.94
N SER A 97 1.59 5.40 -5.58
CA SER A 97 2.71 6.31 -5.35
C SER A 97 3.37 6.74 -6.65
N ASN A 98 3.91 7.97 -6.66
CA ASN A 98 4.78 8.42 -7.74
C ASN A 98 6.19 7.78 -7.69
N ARG A 99 6.47 7.02 -6.63
CA ARG A 99 7.76 6.35 -6.36
C ARG A 99 7.57 4.87 -6.04
N PRO A 100 8.62 4.06 -6.22
CA PRO A 100 8.61 2.70 -5.73
C PRO A 100 8.33 2.69 -4.22
N PHE A 101 7.48 1.78 -3.76
CA PHE A 101 7.27 1.62 -2.33
C PHE A 101 8.59 1.28 -1.63
N PHE A 102 8.74 1.78 -0.40
CA PHE A 102 9.94 1.64 0.43
C PHE A 102 11.20 2.41 0.00
N ASP A 103 11.14 3.19 -1.09
CA ASP A 103 12.24 4.09 -1.50
C ASP A 103 12.21 5.45 -0.74
N ASP A 104 11.06 5.80 -0.16
CA ASP A 104 10.84 7.02 0.64
C ASP A 104 11.60 7.04 2.00
N PHE A 105 12.28 5.96 2.35
CA PHE A 105 13.07 5.84 3.58
C PHE A 105 14.57 6.17 3.40
N SER A 106 14.98 6.60 2.20
CA SER A 106 16.34 7.06 1.95
C SER A 106 16.60 8.43 2.60
N ASP A 107 17.82 8.63 3.11
CA ASP A 107 18.28 9.95 3.61
C ASP A 107 18.22 11.04 2.51
N ASP A 108 18.24 10.62 1.23
CA ASP A 108 18.03 11.45 0.05
C ASP A 108 16.54 11.50 -0.32
N MET A 109 15.72 12.07 0.55
CA MET A 109 14.31 12.29 0.26
C MET A 109 14.18 13.18 -0.98
N ASN A 110 13.86 12.56 -2.11
CA ASN A 110 13.58 13.28 -3.33
C ASN A 110 12.25 14.05 -3.14
N PHE A 111 11.96 15.07 -3.95
CA PHE A 111 10.63 15.72 -4.00
C PHE A 111 10.17 15.85 -5.45
N PRO A 112 8.85 15.77 -5.73
CA PRO A 112 7.73 15.55 -4.80
C PRO A 112 7.53 14.06 -4.44
N SER A 113 7.09 13.74 -3.23
CA SER A 113 6.63 12.40 -2.81
C SER A 113 5.12 12.44 -2.58
N ILE A 114 4.38 11.59 -3.29
CA ILE A 114 2.92 11.52 -3.22
C ILE A 114 2.51 10.09 -2.91
N LEU A 115 1.69 9.92 -1.87
CA LEU A 115 1.04 8.67 -1.52
C LEU A 115 -0.48 8.88 -1.53
N LEU A 116 -1.17 8.20 -2.44
CA LEU A 116 -2.63 8.17 -2.52
C LEU A 116 -3.12 6.83 -1.96
N ILE A 117 -4.05 6.88 -1.02
CA ILE A 117 -4.70 5.73 -0.41
C ILE A 117 -6.18 5.81 -0.76
N LEU A 118 -6.68 4.73 -1.36
CA LEU A 118 -8.08 4.56 -1.75
C LEU A 118 -8.66 3.39 -0.97
N GLY A 119 -9.84 3.59 -0.38
CA GLY A 119 -10.48 2.59 0.45
C GLY A 119 -11.96 2.90 0.66
N LYS A 120 -12.54 2.29 1.69
CA LYS A 120 -13.90 2.59 2.14
C LYS A 120 -13.90 2.93 3.61
N ASP A 121 -14.61 3.97 4.01
CA ASP A 121 -14.76 4.30 5.43
C ASP A 121 -15.67 3.31 6.18
N ASP A 122 -15.88 3.57 7.47
CA ASP A 122 -16.71 2.75 8.36
C ASP A 122 -18.20 2.69 7.93
N MET A 123 -18.66 3.64 7.10
CA MET A 123 -20.02 3.66 6.54
C MET A 123 -20.08 2.99 5.15
N GLY A 124 -18.94 2.53 4.64
CA GLY A 124 -18.81 1.91 3.32
C GLY A 124 -18.67 2.92 2.17
N GLU A 125 -18.57 4.22 2.46
CA GLU A 125 -18.34 5.27 1.47
C GLU A 125 -16.91 5.17 0.94
N GLN A 126 -16.73 5.24 -0.37
CA GLN A 126 -15.42 5.25 -0.97
C GLN A 126 -14.70 6.56 -0.65
N ILE A 127 -13.45 6.47 -0.22
CA ILE A 127 -12.64 7.62 0.17
C ILE A 127 -11.31 7.64 -0.58
N ALA A 128 -10.83 8.86 -0.83
CA ALA A 128 -9.52 9.11 -1.37
C ALA A 128 -8.75 10.03 -0.43
N TYR A 129 -7.62 9.53 0.07
CA TYR A 129 -6.75 10.23 1.00
C TYR A 129 -5.35 10.33 0.40
N MET A 130 -4.82 11.54 0.30
CA MET A 130 -3.50 11.78 -0.29
C MET A 130 -2.58 12.51 0.68
N GLN A 131 -1.41 11.94 0.92
CA GLN A 131 -0.29 12.65 1.54
C GLN A 131 0.62 13.16 0.43
N ALA A 132 0.90 14.46 0.45
CA ALA A 132 1.80 15.08 -0.51
C ALA A 132 2.90 15.84 0.20
N MET A 133 4.14 15.47 -0.07
CA MET A 133 5.32 16.24 0.30
C MET A 133 5.95 16.79 -0.98
N LEU A 134 5.70 18.07 -1.26
CA LEU A 134 6.08 18.72 -2.52
C LEU A 134 7.49 19.31 -2.45
N SER A 135 7.95 19.64 -1.24
CA SER A 135 9.31 20.11 -0.92
C SER A 135 9.61 19.84 0.56
N PRO A 136 10.85 20.07 1.06
CA PRO A 136 11.19 19.86 2.47
C PRO A 136 10.28 20.58 3.47
N ASP A 137 9.71 21.71 3.08
CA ASP A 137 8.89 22.58 3.94
C ASP A 137 7.41 22.57 3.53
N GLU A 138 7.04 21.81 2.49
CA GLU A 138 5.69 21.78 1.94
C GLU A 138 5.10 20.38 2.03
N TYR A 139 4.30 20.18 3.08
CA TYR A 139 3.55 18.97 3.35
C TYR A 139 2.06 19.29 3.43
N GLY A 140 1.24 18.48 2.77
CA GLY A 140 -0.21 18.59 2.80
C GLY A 140 -0.89 17.24 2.86
N ILE A 141 -2.04 17.22 3.50
CA ILE A 141 -2.97 16.09 3.52
C ILE A 141 -4.21 16.53 2.75
N TYR A 142 -4.66 15.72 1.81
CA TYR A 142 -5.80 16.02 0.96
C TYR A 142 -6.81 14.87 1.03
N PHE A 143 -8.09 15.21 1.02
CA PHE A 143 -9.15 14.24 1.21
C PHE A 143 -10.38 14.56 0.37
N ASN A 144 -11.09 13.52 -0.07
CA ASN A 144 -12.46 13.61 -0.54
C ASN A 144 -13.19 12.26 -0.37
N ILE A 145 -14.52 12.32 -0.30
CA ILE A 145 -15.37 11.17 -0.65
C ILE A 145 -15.30 11.03 -2.17
N SER A 146 -14.98 9.83 -2.63
CA SER A 146 -14.51 9.60 -3.99
C SER A 146 -15.29 8.48 -4.66
N ASP A 147 -15.46 8.57 -5.98
CA ASP A 147 -16.08 7.52 -6.80
C ASP A 147 -15.03 6.88 -7.71
N PHE A 148 -14.12 6.08 -7.13
CA PHE A 148 -13.09 5.37 -7.91
C PHE A 148 -13.57 3.98 -8.32
N VAL A 149 -13.14 3.55 -9.51
CA VAL A 149 -13.45 2.23 -10.04
C VAL A 149 -12.17 1.40 -10.11
N TYR A 150 -12.09 0.37 -9.28
CA TYR A 150 -11.03 -0.64 -9.33
C TYR A 150 -11.55 -1.92 -9.97
N ASP A 151 -10.98 -2.27 -11.12
CA ASP A 151 -11.18 -3.56 -11.77
C ASP A 151 -10.17 -4.56 -11.21
N LYS A 152 -10.66 -5.44 -10.32
CA LYS A 152 -9.85 -6.48 -9.66
C LYS A 152 -9.30 -7.51 -10.66
N ASP A 153 -10.04 -7.83 -11.72
CA ASP A 153 -9.66 -8.85 -12.69
C ASP A 153 -8.52 -8.37 -13.61
N ASN A 154 -8.54 -7.08 -13.94
CA ASN A 154 -7.52 -6.46 -14.79
C ASN A 154 -6.47 -5.68 -14.01
N HIS A 155 -6.59 -5.54 -12.68
CA HIS A 155 -5.71 -4.72 -11.85
C HIS A 155 -5.57 -3.28 -12.37
N SER A 156 -6.71 -2.69 -12.73
CA SER A 156 -6.79 -1.35 -13.29
C SER A 156 -7.62 -0.44 -12.40
N LEU A 157 -7.20 0.81 -12.26
CA LEU A 157 -7.89 1.82 -11.48
C LEU A 157 -8.25 2.98 -12.41
N GLN A 158 -9.49 3.42 -12.37
CA GLN A 158 -9.95 4.64 -13.01
C GLN A 158 -10.50 5.61 -11.99
N MET A 159 -10.13 6.87 -12.12
CA MET A 159 -10.55 7.93 -11.21
C MET A 159 -10.57 9.28 -11.92
N THR A 160 -11.53 10.12 -11.53
CA THR A 160 -11.53 11.55 -11.81
C THR A 160 -12.14 12.24 -10.60
N ASP A 161 -11.31 12.94 -9.83
CA ASP A 161 -11.73 13.52 -8.55
C ASP A 161 -10.93 14.77 -8.22
N THR A 162 -11.39 15.55 -7.24
CA THR A 162 -10.70 16.70 -6.68
C THR A 162 -10.54 16.48 -5.18
N LEU A 163 -9.30 16.41 -4.72
CA LEU A 163 -8.98 16.31 -3.29
C LEU A 163 -8.67 17.69 -2.74
N PHE A 164 -9.26 18.02 -1.59
CA PHE A 164 -9.07 19.31 -0.93
C PHE A 164 -8.14 19.18 0.26
N ALA A 165 -7.30 20.19 0.48
CA ALA A 165 -6.37 20.21 1.60
C ALA A 165 -7.15 20.20 2.91
N MET A 166 -6.74 19.36 3.85
CA MET A 166 -7.32 19.31 5.18
C MET A 166 -6.65 20.34 6.07
N ASN A 167 -7.43 21.26 6.63
CA ASN A 167 -6.93 22.16 7.64
C ASN A 167 -6.67 21.38 8.94
N MET A 168 -5.40 21.17 9.28
CA MET A 168 -5.01 20.38 10.45
C MET A 168 -5.41 21.00 11.80
N VAL A 169 -5.84 22.26 11.83
CA VAL A 169 -6.30 22.95 13.05
C VAL A 169 -7.80 22.79 13.23
N THR A 170 -8.59 22.94 12.15
CA THR A 170 -10.05 22.90 12.22
C THR A 170 -10.64 21.53 11.87
N GLY A 171 -9.90 20.70 11.15
CA GLY A 171 -10.37 19.44 10.58
C GLY A 171 -11.29 19.61 9.36
N GLU A 172 -11.43 20.83 8.84
CA GLU A 172 -12.29 21.13 7.68
C GLU A 172 -11.47 21.20 6.39
N PRO A 173 -12.05 20.82 5.24
CA PRO A 173 -11.39 20.95 3.95
C PRO A 173 -11.28 22.42 3.52
N ASP A 174 -10.07 22.85 3.16
CA ASP A 174 -9.80 24.13 2.52
C ASP A 174 -10.01 24.01 1.01
N GLN A 175 -11.13 24.57 0.53
CA GLN A 175 -11.49 24.50 -0.89
C GLN A 175 -10.56 25.33 -1.81
N SER A 176 -9.70 26.18 -1.25
CA SER A 176 -8.77 27.01 -2.01
C SER A 176 -7.46 26.29 -2.38
N ASP A 177 -7.16 25.17 -1.73
CA ASP A 177 -5.98 24.35 -1.97
C ASP A 177 -6.41 22.92 -2.30
N TYR A 178 -6.16 22.49 -3.53
CA TYR A 178 -6.68 21.23 -4.05
C TYR A 178 -5.78 20.63 -5.14
N HIS A 179 -5.93 19.32 -5.33
CA HIS A 179 -5.37 18.59 -6.45
C HIS A 179 -6.45 17.83 -7.19
N VAL A 180 -6.36 17.83 -8.52
CA VAL A 180 -7.24 17.03 -9.37
C VAL A 180 -6.56 15.72 -9.70
N LEU A 181 -7.21 14.62 -9.35
CA LEU A 181 -6.83 13.27 -9.75
C LEU A 181 -7.55 12.95 -11.05
N TYR A 182 -6.83 12.47 -12.06
CA TYR A 182 -7.48 12.01 -13.29
C TYR A 182 -6.67 10.95 -14.03
N GLY A 183 -7.38 10.01 -14.65
CA GLY A 183 -6.82 9.05 -15.58
C GLY A 183 -7.11 7.61 -15.22
N THR A 184 -6.33 6.72 -15.84
CA THR A 184 -6.42 5.27 -15.66
C THR A 184 -5.04 4.74 -15.36
N TYR A 185 -4.88 4.13 -14.19
CA TYR A 185 -3.71 3.36 -13.82
C TYR A 185 -3.91 1.89 -14.20
N GLN A 186 -2.87 1.27 -14.73
CA GLN A 186 -2.85 -0.14 -15.09
C GLN A 186 -1.60 -0.76 -14.47
N ALA A 187 -1.80 -1.67 -13.52
CA ALA A 187 -0.69 -2.25 -12.79
C ALA A 187 0.20 -3.14 -13.68
N LYS A 188 1.47 -3.26 -13.27
CA LYS A 188 2.32 -4.35 -13.72
C LYS A 188 1.88 -5.61 -12.99
N THR A 189 1.64 -6.68 -13.75
CA THR A 189 1.25 -7.96 -13.19
C THR A 189 2.35 -9.01 -13.34
N ILE A 190 2.28 -10.00 -12.46
CA ILE A 190 3.18 -11.14 -12.39
C ILE A 190 2.35 -12.41 -12.35
N ASN A 191 2.70 -13.37 -13.21
CA ASN A 191 2.10 -14.70 -13.12
C ASN A 191 2.82 -15.52 -12.06
N LEU A 192 2.02 -16.18 -11.23
CA LEU A 192 2.43 -17.11 -10.19
C LEU A 192 1.80 -18.46 -10.50
N SER A 193 2.64 -19.48 -10.62
CA SER A 193 2.18 -20.86 -10.76
C SER A 193 1.97 -21.46 -9.38
N ALA A 194 0.92 -22.26 -9.24
CA ALA A 194 0.60 -22.94 -8.00
C ALA A 194 1.81 -23.70 -7.45
N ASN A 195 2.10 -23.50 -6.17
CA ASN A 195 3.16 -24.14 -5.40
C ASN A 195 4.57 -23.98 -5.98
N THR A 196 4.79 -22.94 -6.81
CA THR A 196 6.10 -22.60 -7.37
C THR A 196 6.59 -21.30 -6.75
N PRO A 197 7.68 -21.31 -5.96
CA PRO A 197 8.26 -20.10 -5.39
C PRO A 197 8.75 -19.14 -6.47
N LYS A 198 8.56 -17.83 -6.23
CA LYS A 198 9.05 -16.76 -7.08
C LYS A 198 9.64 -15.65 -6.22
N SER A 199 10.89 -15.30 -6.49
CA SER A 199 11.60 -14.24 -5.79
C SER A 199 11.48 -12.90 -6.53
N PHE A 200 11.44 -11.82 -5.75
CA PHE A 200 11.45 -10.43 -6.19
C PHE A 200 12.56 -9.69 -5.48
N ASP A 201 13.18 -8.74 -6.18
CA ASP A 201 14.15 -7.84 -5.57
C ASP A 201 13.43 -6.97 -4.53
N PHE A 202 13.89 -7.02 -3.28
CA PHE A 202 13.33 -6.22 -2.20
C PHE A 202 14.20 -4.97 -1.95
N PRO A 203 13.62 -3.77 -1.77
CA PRO A 203 14.38 -2.53 -1.64
C PRO A 203 15.41 -2.57 -0.49
N PRO A 204 16.65 -2.10 -0.70
CA PRO A 204 17.71 -2.22 0.30
C PRO A 204 17.44 -1.57 1.65
N ILE A 205 16.71 -0.47 1.66
CA ILE A 205 16.44 0.28 2.90
C ILE A 205 15.41 -0.43 3.79
N ALA A 206 14.54 -1.24 3.19
CA ALA A 206 13.60 -2.06 3.95
C ALA A 206 14.30 -3.27 4.61
N GLN A 207 15.56 -3.56 4.29
CA GLN A 207 16.32 -4.66 4.92
C GLN A 207 16.64 -4.34 6.38
N ASP A 208 16.92 -3.07 6.71
CA ASP A 208 17.16 -2.64 8.09
C ASP A 208 15.90 -2.72 8.98
N MET A 209 14.73 -2.97 8.38
CA MET A 209 13.44 -3.15 9.06
C MET A 209 13.10 -4.62 9.34
N VAL A 210 13.78 -5.58 8.68
CA VAL A 210 13.49 -7.01 8.77
C VAL A 210 14.51 -7.65 9.71
N TYR A 211 14.16 -7.75 11.00
CA TYR A 211 15.03 -8.32 12.02
C TYR A 211 14.90 -9.84 12.20
N ASN A 212 13.89 -10.44 11.57
CA ASN A 212 13.48 -11.85 11.73
C ASN A 212 13.05 -12.43 10.37
N GLU A 213 13.04 -13.75 10.23
CA GLU A 213 12.37 -14.37 9.08
C GLU A 213 10.86 -14.25 9.30
N GLU A 214 10.22 -13.39 8.52
CA GLU A 214 8.77 -13.16 8.58
C GLU A 214 8.09 -13.88 7.42
N SER A 215 6.92 -14.46 7.69
CA SER A 215 6.06 -14.96 6.65
C SER A 215 4.60 -14.70 6.97
N MET A 216 3.81 -14.52 5.91
CA MET A 216 2.36 -14.38 5.98
C MET A 216 1.74 -15.39 5.05
N THR A 217 0.89 -16.27 5.57
CA THR A 217 0.05 -17.15 4.75
C THR A 217 -1.36 -16.61 4.72
N LEU A 218 -1.88 -16.32 3.53
CA LEU A 218 -3.29 -16.02 3.29
C LEU A 218 -3.92 -17.19 2.52
N GLU A 219 -4.87 -17.87 3.14
CA GLU A 219 -5.63 -18.96 2.55
C GLU A 219 -6.77 -18.45 1.64
N GLU A 220 -7.36 -19.32 0.81
CA GLU A 220 -8.53 -18.95 -0.01
C GLU A 220 -9.77 -18.60 0.84
N ASN A 221 -9.93 -19.29 1.99
CA ASN A 221 -10.94 -18.93 2.99
C ASN A 221 -10.51 -17.69 3.82
N GLY A 222 -9.32 -17.16 3.52
CA GLY A 222 -8.41 -16.23 4.22
C GLY A 222 -8.32 -16.28 5.71
N GLN A 223 -8.31 -17.48 6.23
CA GLN A 223 -7.42 -17.64 7.36
C GLN A 223 -6.06 -17.02 7.01
N VAL A 224 -5.66 -16.03 7.81
CA VAL A 224 -4.33 -15.43 7.77
C VAL A 224 -3.54 -16.08 8.90
N THR A 225 -2.30 -16.42 8.63
CA THR A 225 -1.35 -16.82 9.66
C THR A 225 -0.09 -16.03 9.44
N MET A 226 0.26 -15.21 10.43
CA MET A 226 1.54 -14.53 10.47
C MET A 226 2.50 -15.40 11.26
N SER A 227 3.70 -15.59 10.73
CA SER A 227 4.75 -16.33 11.41
C SER A 227 6.02 -15.50 11.45
N HIS A 228 6.67 -15.48 12.60
CA HIS A 228 8.03 -14.96 12.72
C HIS A 228 8.94 -16.01 13.35
N VAL A 229 10.17 -16.09 12.85
CA VAL A 229 11.24 -16.90 13.45
C VAL A 229 12.22 -15.96 14.13
N ASP A 230 12.36 -16.09 15.45
CA ASP A 230 13.29 -15.29 16.25
C ASP A 230 14.73 -15.55 15.78
N SER A 231 15.42 -14.50 15.33
CA SER A 231 16.80 -14.60 14.84
C SER A 231 17.81 -15.01 15.92
N TYR A 232 17.48 -14.88 17.21
CA TYR A 232 18.36 -15.23 18.33
C TYR A 232 18.35 -16.72 18.67
N ASP A 233 17.18 -17.37 18.70
CA ASP A 233 17.04 -18.75 19.14
C ASP A 233 16.33 -19.69 18.14
N GLY A 234 15.84 -19.16 17.02
CA GLY A 234 15.16 -19.91 15.97
C GLY A 234 13.75 -20.37 16.34
N THR A 235 13.16 -19.85 17.42
CA THR A 235 11.79 -20.18 17.81
C THR A 235 10.80 -19.59 16.81
N LYS A 236 9.89 -20.43 16.32
CA LYS A 236 8.78 -20.00 15.46
C LYS A 236 7.57 -19.62 16.32
N HIS A 237 7.04 -18.44 16.06
CA HIS A 237 5.79 -17.95 16.64
C HIS A 237 4.77 -17.79 15.51
N ASP A 238 3.54 -18.27 15.74
CA ASP A 238 2.42 -18.17 14.81
C ASP A 238 1.31 -17.32 15.47
N GLU A 239 0.83 -16.31 14.76
CA GLU A 239 -0.24 -15.38 15.14
C GLU A 239 -1.40 -15.44 14.14
#